data_AF-A0A1B7P6G7-F1
#
_entry.id   AF-A0A1B7P6G7-F1
#
_cell.length_a   1.000
_cell.length_b   1.000
_cell.length_c   1.000
_cell.angle_alpha   90.00
_cell.angle_beta   90.00
_cell.angle_gamma   90.00
#
_symmetry.space_group_name_H-M   'P 1'
#
loop_
_entity.id
_entity.type
_entity.pdbx_description
1 polymer ?
#
loop_
_entity_poly.entity_id
_entity_poly.type
_entity_poly.pdbx_seq_one_letter_code
_entity_poly.pdbx_strand_id
1 'polypeptide(L)'
;MSAQRAQNDSRGGGLGRVMAGFIDPALTWKDLVWARKHTHLPLVLKGVMSADDAILAMKAGVDGILLGNHGGRNLDTSPPALITLLELHKRCPEIFDKMEIYVDGGIRRGTDILKAVCLGATAVGMGRSVLFSANYGQEGVEHLFDIMKDELEGAMRLAGITSLDEAHPGLVNTADIDHLVPDSASHPYARSVARGRGRTSPPSKLWNGGASKARL
;
A
#
# COMPACT_ATOMS: atom_id res chain seq x y z
N MET A 1 24.06 16.41 -1.16
CA MET A 1 22.84 16.37 -1.99
C MET A 1 23.04 17.30 -3.17
N SER A 2 23.13 16.79 -4.40
CA SER A 2 23.15 17.67 -5.57
C SER A 2 21.72 18.17 -5.80
N ALA A 3 21.54 19.48 -5.84
CA ALA A 3 20.27 20.07 -6.23
C ALA A 3 20.07 19.82 -7.73
N GLN A 4 19.23 18.84 -8.10
CA GLN A 4 18.72 18.78 -9.47
C GLN A 4 17.93 20.06 -9.72
N ARG A 5 18.41 20.89 -10.64
CA ARG A 5 17.69 22.08 -11.10
C ARG A 5 16.55 21.65 -12.01
N ALA A 6 15.39 22.28 -11.85
CA ALA A 6 14.28 22.12 -12.78
C ALA A 6 14.75 22.42 -14.21
N GLN A 7 14.75 21.42 -15.09
CA GLN A 7 14.97 21.62 -16.51
C GLN A 7 13.61 21.89 -17.17
N ASN A 8 13.40 23.13 -17.60
CA ASN A 8 12.30 23.49 -18.48
C ASN A 8 12.70 23.14 -19.92
N ASP A 9 12.29 21.97 -20.41
CA ASP A 9 12.32 21.66 -21.84
C ASP A 9 10.92 21.85 -22.46
N SER A 10 10.75 21.44 -23.72
CA SER A 10 9.47 21.54 -24.46
C SER A 10 8.30 20.78 -23.84
N ARG A 11 8.55 19.92 -22.84
CA ARG A 11 7.52 19.20 -22.06
C ARG A 11 7.22 19.87 -20.72
N GLY A 12 7.87 20.99 -20.41
CA GLY A 12 7.68 21.78 -19.18
C GLY A 12 8.44 21.24 -17.96
N GLY A 13 8.58 22.09 -16.94
CA GLY A 13 9.31 21.83 -15.68
C GLY A 13 8.42 21.76 -14.46
N GLY A 14 7.21 21.20 -14.60
CA GLY A 14 6.26 21.07 -13.48
C GLY A 14 6.84 20.31 -12.28
N LEU A 15 6.37 20.64 -11.08
CA LEU A 15 6.89 20.12 -9.81
C LEU A 15 6.99 18.58 -9.77
N GLY A 16 6.01 17.88 -10.36
CA GLY A 16 6.01 16.41 -10.43
C GLY A 16 7.19 15.84 -11.22
N ARG A 17 7.68 16.54 -12.24
CA ARG A 17 8.84 16.12 -13.03
C ARG A 17 10.15 16.35 -12.28
N VAL A 18 10.25 17.45 -11.55
CA VAL A 18 11.42 17.75 -10.71
C VAL A 18 11.53 16.70 -9.59
N MET A 19 10.42 16.36 -8.94
CA MET A 19 10.39 15.32 -7.90
C MET A 19 10.70 13.93 -8.46
N ALA A 20 10.20 13.60 -9.66
CA ALA A 20 10.51 12.32 -10.32
C ALA A 20 12.01 12.14 -10.63
N GLY A 21 12.77 13.23 -10.77
CA GLY A 21 14.22 13.15 -10.98
C GLY A 21 15.02 12.67 -9.76
N PHE A 22 14.45 12.80 -8.55
CA PHE A 22 15.06 12.36 -7.29
C PHE A 22 14.72 10.92 -6.91
N ILE A 23 13.72 10.32 -7.57
CA ILE A 23 13.25 8.96 -7.28
C ILE A 23 13.81 8.05 -8.36
N ASP A 24 14.55 7.01 -7.97
CA ASP A 24 15.07 6.04 -8.93
C ASP A 24 13.94 5.14 -9.47
N PRO A 25 13.54 5.25 -10.75
CA PRO A 25 12.48 4.42 -11.32
C PRO A 25 12.95 2.98 -11.63
N ALA A 26 14.21 2.65 -11.32
CA ALA A 26 14.79 1.34 -11.52
C ALA A 26 14.82 0.49 -10.23
N LEU A 27 14.24 0.97 -9.12
CA LEU A 27 14.13 0.20 -7.88
C LEU A 27 13.48 -1.17 -8.12
N THR A 28 14.04 -2.17 -7.46
CA THR A 28 13.63 -3.57 -7.54
C THR A 28 13.67 -4.23 -6.16
N TRP A 29 13.10 -5.43 -6.06
CA TRP A 29 13.19 -6.28 -4.89
C TRP A 29 14.64 -6.55 -4.40
N LYS A 30 15.64 -6.49 -5.29
CA LYS A 30 17.06 -6.67 -4.89
C LYS A 30 17.57 -5.51 -4.03
N ASP A 31 17.00 -4.33 -4.21
CA ASP A 31 17.40 -3.13 -3.49
C ASP A 31 16.94 -3.20 -2.02
N LEU A 32 15.91 -3.98 -1.70
CA LEU A 32 15.53 -4.28 -0.32
C LEU A 32 16.61 -5.12 0.40
N VAL A 33 17.24 -6.07 -0.29
CA VAL A 33 18.37 -6.83 0.25
C VAL A 33 19.56 -5.92 0.51
N TRP A 34 19.81 -4.95 -0.38
CA TRP A 34 20.82 -3.93 -0.15
C TRP A 34 20.45 -3.06 1.07
N ALA A 35 19.22 -2.55 1.15
CA ALA A 35 18.77 -1.72 2.27
C ALA A 35 18.92 -2.45 3.61
N ARG A 36 18.48 -3.71 3.69
CA ARG A 36 18.58 -4.55 4.89
C ARG A 36 20.01 -4.74 5.37
N LYS A 37 21.00 -4.77 4.46
CA LYS A 37 22.43 -4.87 4.82
C LYS A 37 22.99 -3.58 5.42
N HIS A 38 22.38 -2.43 5.15
CA HIS A 38 22.90 -1.11 5.54
C HIS A 38 22.14 -0.49 6.71
N THR A 39 21.13 -1.17 7.25
CA THR A 39 20.42 -0.72 8.45
C THR A 39 20.02 -1.88 9.34
N HIS A 40 19.97 -1.63 10.65
CA HIS A 40 19.37 -2.52 11.65
C HIS A 40 17.95 -2.08 12.06
N LEU A 41 17.49 -0.92 11.59
CA LEU A 41 16.13 -0.45 11.85
C LEU A 41 15.09 -1.36 11.18
N PRO A 42 13.84 -1.38 11.69
CA PRO A 42 12.72 -2.01 11.01
C PRO A 42 12.55 -1.45 9.59
N LEU A 43 12.41 -2.34 8.62
CA LEU A 43 12.22 -2.02 7.22
C LEU A 43 10.77 -2.28 6.82
N VAL A 44 10.03 -1.21 6.51
CA VAL A 44 8.62 -1.29 6.07
C VAL A 44 8.52 -0.89 4.60
N LEU A 45 7.96 -1.76 3.75
CA LEU A 45 7.72 -1.45 2.34
C LEU A 45 6.39 -0.71 2.17
N LYS A 46 6.45 0.58 1.83
CA LYS A 46 5.27 1.43 1.63
C LYS A 46 4.84 1.46 0.17
N GLY A 47 3.54 1.30 -0.07
CA GLY A 47 2.95 1.38 -1.41
C GLY A 47 2.55 0.04 -1.99
N VAL A 48 2.44 -1.00 -1.17
CA VAL A 48 1.97 -2.32 -1.59
C VAL A 48 0.48 -2.22 -1.90
N MET A 49 0.06 -2.71 -3.07
CA MET A 49 -1.32 -2.59 -3.57
C MET A 49 -1.93 -3.93 -4.01
N SER A 50 -1.20 -5.05 -3.82
CA SER A 50 -1.66 -6.40 -4.19
C SER A 50 -1.13 -7.45 -3.21
N ALA A 51 -1.80 -8.60 -3.12
CA ALA A 51 -1.28 -9.73 -2.34
C ALA A 51 -0.01 -10.33 -2.97
N ASP A 52 0.16 -10.26 -4.29
CA ASP A 52 1.35 -10.78 -4.97
C ASP A 52 2.62 -10.05 -4.51
N ASP A 53 2.57 -8.72 -4.42
CA ASP A 53 3.69 -7.92 -3.92
C ASP A 53 3.88 -8.10 -2.40
N ALA A 54 2.79 -8.29 -1.65
CA ALA A 54 2.87 -8.60 -0.22
C ALA A 54 3.61 -9.93 0.04
N ILE A 55 3.33 -10.96 -0.78
CA ILE A 55 4.04 -12.25 -0.73
C ILE A 55 5.52 -12.07 -1.07
N LEU A 56 5.85 -11.22 -2.05
CA LEU A 56 7.25 -10.91 -2.38
C LEU A 56 7.96 -10.16 -1.25
N ALA A 57 7.27 -9.22 -0.59
CA ALA A 57 7.78 -8.50 0.57
C ALA A 57 8.07 -9.44 1.75
N MET A 58 7.13 -10.34 2.06
CA MET A 58 7.31 -11.38 3.06
C MET A 58 8.54 -12.25 2.77
N LYS A 59 8.72 -12.67 1.50
CA LYS A 59 9.90 -13.45 1.07
C LYS A 59 11.20 -12.66 1.12
N ALA A 60 11.13 -11.35 0.94
CA ALA A 60 12.28 -10.45 1.06
C ALA A 60 12.69 -10.19 2.52
N GLY A 61 11.87 -10.61 3.49
CA GLY A 61 12.17 -10.48 4.92
C GLY A 61 12.11 -9.03 5.41
N VAL A 62 11.18 -8.24 4.87
CA VAL A 62 10.86 -6.92 5.46
C VAL A 62 10.09 -7.12 6.77
N ASP A 63 10.21 -6.15 7.67
CA ASP A 63 9.59 -6.19 9.00
C ASP A 63 8.10 -5.78 8.96
N GLY A 64 7.68 -5.12 7.87
CA GLY A 64 6.28 -4.80 7.62
C GLY A 64 6.01 -4.29 6.21
N ILE A 65 4.72 -4.12 5.91
CA ILE A 65 4.25 -3.46 4.70
C ILE A 65 3.24 -2.37 5.03
N LEU A 66 3.20 -1.31 4.24
CA LEU A 66 2.12 -0.33 4.27
C LEU A 66 1.32 -0.45 2.98
N LEU A 67 0.06 -0.89 3.14
CA LEU A 67 -0.94 -0.92 2.10
C LEU A 67 -1.44 0.49 1.81
N GLY A 68 -1.32 0.94 0.55
CA GLY A 68 -1.70 2.29 0.19
C GLY A 68 -1.28 2.69 -1.22
N ASN A 69 -2.08 3.56 -1.83
CA ASN A 69 -1.87 4.06 -3.20
C ASN A 69 -1.40 5.53 -3.22
N HIS A 70 -0.67 5.92 -2.17
CA HIS A 70 -0.19 7.29 -1.95
C HIS A 70 -1.32 8.31 -1.78
N GLY A 71 -2.45 7.87 -1.23
CA GLY A 71 -3.64 8.69 -1.02
C GLY A 71 -4.36 9.09 -2.30
N GLY A 72 -4.33 8.22 -3.32
CA GLY A 72 -4.96 8.41 -4.63
C GLY A 72 -4.16 9.32 -5.56
N ARG A 73 -2.83 9.39 -5.40
CA ARG A 73 -1.97 10.37 -6.10
C ARG A 73 -0.98 9.77 -7.09
N ASN A 74 -0.86 8.43 -7.10
CA ASN A 74 0.01 7.71 -8.02
C ASN A 74 -0.81 7.14 -9.19
N LEU A 75 -1.16 5.85 -9.13
CA LEU A 75 -1.94 5.18 -10.16
C LEU A 75 -3.44 5.36 -9.86
N ASP A 76 -4.15 6.04 -10.74
CA ASP A 76 -5.61 6.15 -10.66
C ASP A 76 -6.27 4.78 -10.83
N THR A 77 -7.47 4.60 -10.26
CA THR A 77 -8.21 3.32 -10.20
C THR A 77 -7.52 2.19 -9.42
N SER A 78 -6.43 2.48 -8.71
CA SER A 78 -5.85 1.54 -7.75
C SER A 78 -6.86 1.17 -6.66
N PRO A 79 -6.84 -0.07 -6.14
CA PRO A 79 -7.78 -0.50 -5.12
C PRO A 79 -7.64 0.36 -3.84
N PRO A 80 -8.73 0.53 -3.07
CA PRO A 80 -8.64 1.00 -1.71
C PRO A 80 -7.79 0.04 -0.88
N ALA A 81 -6.92 0.57 0.00
CA ALA A 81 -6.01 -0.26 0.79
C ALA A 81 -6.73 -1.28 1.70
N LEU A 82 -7.97 -0.99 2.12
CA LEU A 82 -8.80 -1.93 2.87
C LEU A 82 -9.26 -3.14 2.04
N ILE A 83 -9.47 -2.96 0.72
CA ILE A 83 -9.72 -4.08 -0.20
C ILE A 83 -8.48 -4.95 -0.34
N THR A 84 -7.29 -4.33 -0.47
CA THR A 84 -6.02 -5.06 -0.48
C THR A 84 -5.79 -5.81 0.85
N LEU A 85 -6.17 -5.24 1.99
CA LEU A 85 -6.09 -5.93 3.29
C LEU A 85 -6.94 -7.21 3.30
N LEU A 86 -8.17 -7.15 2.78
CA LEU A 86 -9.03 -8.33 2.61
C LEU A 86 -8.46 -9.32 1.59
N GLU A 87 -7.79 -8.84 0.54
CA GLU A 87 -7.09 -9.67 -0.43
C GLU A 87 -5.99 -10.49 0.26
N LEU A 88 -5.25 -9.91 1.21
CA LEU A 88 -4.25 -10.64 2.01
C LEU A 88 -4.86 -11.80 2.78
N HIS A 89 -6.01 -11.58 3.43
CA HIS A 89 -6.75 -12.65 4.13
C HIS A 89 -7.12 -13.81 3.19
N LYS A 90 -7.55 -13.51 1.96
CA LYS A 90 -7.90 -14.56 0.98
C LYS A 90 -6.68 -15.28 0.42
N ARG A 91 -5.59 -14.57 0.14
CA ARG A 91 -4.50 -15.06 -0.73
C ARG A 91 -3.22 -15.45 0.01
N CYS A 92 -2.95 -14.87 1.17
CA CYS A 92 -1.76 -15.15 1.97
C CYS A 92 -1.99 -14.82 3.46
N PRO A 93 -2.93 -15.49 4.14
CA PRO A 93 -3.26 -15.19 5.54
C PRO A 93 -2.08 -15.39 6.50
N GLU A 94 -1.09 -16.23 6.16
CA GLU A 94 0.12 -16.42 6.97
C GLU A 94 1.01 -15.17 7.08
N ILE A 95 0.70 -14.12 6.32
CA ILE A 95 1.42 -12.85 6.35
C ILE A 95 1.25 -12.11 7.68
N PHE A 96 0.07 -12.25 8.30
CA PHE A 96 -0.28 -11.58 9.56
C PHE A 96 0.52 -12.12 10.76
N ASP A 97 1.07 -13.33 10.65
CA ASP A 97 1.92 -13.93 11.67
C ASP A 97 3.42 -13.58 11.50
N LYS A 98 3.78 -12.96 10.37
CA LYS A 98 5.19 -12.83 9.94
C LYS A 98 5.71 -11.41 9.88
N MET A 99 4.84 -10.43 9.67
CA MET A 99 5.23 -9.02 9.62
C MET A 99 4.06 -8.09 9.92
N GLU A 100 4.37 -6.85 10.26
CA GLU A 100 3.36 -5.84 10.56
C GLU A 100 2.66 -5.33 9.30
N ILE A 101 1.35 -5.12 9.38
CA ILE A 101 0.54 -4.66 8.25
C ILE A 101 -0.05 -3.29 8.59
N TYR A 102 0.45 -2.26 7.92
CA TYR A 102 -0.04 -0.89 8.05
C TYR A 102 -0.98 -0.55 6.89
N VAL A 103 -1.92 0.37 7.12
CA VAL A 103 -2.86 0.82 6.08
C VAL A 103 -2.92 2.34 6.03
N ASP A 104 -2.85 2.95 4.84
CA ASP A 104 -3.14 4.38 4.65
C ASP A 104 -4.20 4.63 3.57
N GLY A 105 -4.63 5.89 3.48
CA GLY A 105 -5.56 6.33 2.44
C GLY A 105 -7.00 6.40 2.92
N GLY A 106 -7.52 7.62 3.06
CA GLY A 106 -8.94 7.84 3.32
C GLY A 106 -9.41 7.68 4.77
N ILE A 107 -8.55 7.38 5.74
CA ILE A 107 -8.91 7.29 7.17
C ILE A 107 -9.33 8.65 7.74
N ARG A 108 -10.62 8.86 8.03
CA ARG A 108 -11.16 10.15 8.48
C ARG A 108 -12.00 10.06 9.75
N ARG A 109 -12.31 8.85 10.21
CA ARG A 109 -13.09 8.60 11.42
C ARG A 109 -12.45 7.53 12.30
N GLY A 110 -12.73 7.55 13.60
CA GLY A 110 -12.34 6.48 14.53
C GLY A 110 -12.89 5.11 14.12
N THR A 111 -14.07 5.06 13.49
CA THR A 111 -14.63 3.81 12.94
C THR A 111 -13.84 3.27 11.73
N ASP A 112 -13.15 4.11 10.97
CA ASP A 112 -12.26 3.65 9.89
C ASP A 112 -11.03 2.96 10.48
N ILE A 113 -10.49 3.52 11.57
CA ILE A 113 -9.39 2.93 12.35
C ILE A 113 -9.80 1.55 12.88
N LEU A 114 -10.94 1.50 13.58
CA LEU A 114 -11.42 0.26 14.19
C LEU A 114 -11.65 -0.85 13.15
N LYS A 115 -12.25 -0.52 12.00
CA LYS A 115 -12.43 -1.50 10.91
C LYS A 115 -11.10 -2.08 10.42
N ALA A 116 -10.09 -1.23 10.21
CA ALA A 116 -8.78 -1.68 9.75
C ALA A 116 -8.11 -2.59 10.79
N VAL A 117 -8.17 -2.23 12.08
CA VAL A 117 -7.61 -3.03 13.18
C VAL A 117 -8.35 -4.37 13.33
N CYS A 118 -9.68 -4.38 13.30
CA CYS A 118 -10.48 -5.61 13.30
C CYS A 118 -10.10 -6.55 12.15
N LEU A 119 -9.68 -6.00 11.00
CA LEU A 119 -9.23 -6.75 9.83
C LEU A 119 -7.72 -7.05 9.85
N GLY A 120 -7.03 -6.88 10.97
CA GLY A 120 -5.64 -7.30 11.16
C GLY A 120 -4.58 -6.25 10.79
N ALA A 121 -4.95 -4.99 10.59
CA ALA A 121 -3.96 -3.93 10.48
C ALA A 121 -3.33 -3.61 11.84
N THR A 122 -2.00 -3.53 11.91
CA THR A 122 -1.24 -3.14 13.09
C THR A 122 -1.50 -1.68 13.48
N ALA A 123 -1.54 -0.79 12.48
CA ALA A 123 -1.91 0.61 12.66
C ALA A 123 -2.34 1.25 11.33
N VAL A 124 -2.91 2.44 11.42
CA VAL A 124 -3.33 3.23 10.25
C VAL A 124 -2.57 4.54 10.11
N GLY A 125 -2.31 4.94 8.88
CA GLY A 125 -1.63 6.19 8.53
C GLY A 125 -2.60 7.29 8.07
N MET A 126 -2.38 8.52 8.55
CA MET A 126 -3.16 9.70 8.18
C MET A 126 -2.26 10.76 7.52
N GLY A 127 -2.57 11.10 6.27
CA GLY A 127 -1.84 12.14 5.51
C GLY A 127 -2.56 13.50 5.52
N ARG A 128 -3.56 13.66 4.65
CA ARG A 128 -4.23 14.95 4.42
C ARG A 128 -4.82 15.60 5.67
N SER A 129 -5.44 14.84 6.57
CA SER A 129 -6.03 15.40 7.79
C SER A 129 -4.98 16.08 8.66
N VAL A 130 -3.81 15.43 8.83
CA VAL A 130 -2.67 15.98 9.60
C VAL A 130 -2.12 17.24 8.92
N LEU A 131 -2.03 17.23 7.59
CA LEU A 131 -1.60 18.41 6.83
C LEU A 131 -2.57 19.60 7.00
N PHE A 132 -3.88 19.35 7.00
CA PHE A 132 -4.88 20.41 7.17
C PHE A 132 -4.92 20.93 8.60
N SER A 133 -4.79 20.05 9.59
CA SER A 133 -4.77 20.46 10.99
C SER A 133 -3.52 21.27 11.34
N ALA A 134 -2.40 21.05 10.65
CA ALA A 134 -1.18 21.84 10.80
C ALA A 134 -1.37 23.33 10.45
N ASN A 135 -2.45 23.72 9.77
CA ASN A 135 -2.80 25.14 9.58
C ASN A 135 -3.11 25.85 10.92
N TYR A 136 -3.41 25.10 11.98
CA TYR A 136 -3.57 25.59 13.34
C TYR A 136 -2.33 25.31 14.21
N GLY A 137 -1.18 25.04 13.60
CA GLY A 137 0.07 24.72 14.31
C GLY A 137 0.04 23.36 15.02
N GLN A 138 0.88 23.22 16.04
CA GLN A 138 0.98 22.01 16.85
C GLN A 138 -0.36 21.67 17.53
N GLU A 139 -1.01 22.66 18.13
CA GLU A 139 -2.30 22.50 18.82
C GLU A 139 -3.38 21.92 17.90
N GLY A 140 -3.38 22.31 16.62
CA GLY A 140 -4.29 21.73 15.62
C GLY A 140 -4.07 20.25 15.39
N VAL A 141 -2.80 19.84 15.30
CA VAL A 141 -2.42 18.43 15.09
C VAL A 141 -2.75 17.61 16.34
N GLU A 142 -2.46 18.12 17.53
CA GLU A 142 -2.84 17.48 18.79
C GLU A 142 -4.37 17.33 18.89
N HIS A 143 -5.12 18.39 18.60
CA HIS A 143 -6.58 18.35 18.62
C HIS A 143 -7.17 17.35 17.61
N LEU A 144 -6.56 17.20 16.42
CA LEU A 144 -6.95 16.15 15.47
C LEU A 144 -6.79 14.75 16.09
N PHE A 145 -5.68 14.50 16.79
CA PHE A 145 -5.45 13.19 17.43
C PHE A 145 -6.36 12.96 18.64
N ASP A 146 -6.71 14.02 19.40
CA ASP A 146 -7.73 13.94 20.44
C ASP A 146 -9.09 13.54 19.85
N ILE A 147 -9.53 14.17 18.76
CA ILE A 147 -10.77 13.79 18.06
C ILE A 147 -10.72 12.34 17.59
N MET A 148 -9.62 11.91 16.96
CA MET A 148 -9.50 10.53 16.47
C MET A 148 -9.52 9.51 17.61
N LYS A 149 -8.91 9.84 18.76
CA LYS A 149 -8.93 9.02 19.97
C LYS A 149 -10.35 8.92 20.53
N ASP A 150 -11.04 10.04 20.71
CA ASP A 150 -12.41 10.07 21.22
C ASP A 150 -13.38 9.28 20.33
N GLU A 151 -13.27 9.44 19.01
CA GLU A 151 -14.09 8.69 18.05
C GLU A 151 -13.77 7.19 18.08
N LEU A 152 -12.50 6.80 18.19
CA LEU A 152 -12.10 5.40 18.28
C LEU A 152 -12.63 4.76 19.57
N GLU A 153 -12.43 5.41 20.72
CA GLU A 153 -12.96 4.91 21.99
C GLU A 153 -14.50 4.83 21.98
N GLY A 154 -15.16 5.82 21.38
CA GLY A 154 -16.61 5.79 21.17
C GLY A 154 -17.05 4.59 20.33
N ALA A 155 -16.35 4.34 19.21
CA ALA A 155 -16.61 3.19 18.36
C ALA A 155 -16.39 1.86 19.08
N MET A 156 -15.31 1.73 19.87
CA MET A 156 -15.01 0.54 20.67
C MET A 156 -16.12 0.25 21.70
N ARG A 157 -16.57 1.27 22.44
CA ARG A 157 -17.66 1.13 23.41
C ARG A 157 -18.96 0.67 22.75
N LEU A 158 -19.28 1.22 21.58
CA LEU A 158 -20.49 0.84 20.83
C LEU A 158 -20.38 -0.54 20.17
N ALA A 159 -19.16 -0.97 19.81
CA ALA A 159 -18.88 -2.31 19.32
C ALA A 159 -18.80 -3.36 20.46
N GLY A 160 -18.83 -2.93 21.72
CA GLY A 160 -18.81 -3.81 22.88
C GLY A 160 -17.43 -4.35 23.25
N ILE A 161 -16.34 -3.66 22.87
CA ILE A 161 -14.96 -4.03 23.22
C ILE A 161 -14.31 -2.98 24.12
N THR A 162 -13.37 -3.41 24.95
CA THR A 162 -12.66 -2.57 25.93
C THR A 162 -11.16 -2.46 25.67
N SER A 163 -10.59 -3.38 24.91
CA SER A 163 -9.22 -3.34 24.38
C SER A 163 -9.23 -3.52 22.85
N LEU A 164 -8.21 -2.98 22.17
CA LEU A 164 -7.96 -3.30 20.76
C LEU A 164 -7.57 -4.76 20.56
N ASP A 165 -7.11 -5.46 21.59
CA ASP A 165 -6.83 -6.90 21.54
C ASP A 165 -8.10 -7.75 21.35
N GLU A 166 -9.27 -7.18 21.66
CA GLU A 166 -10.58 -7.79 21.42
C GLU A 166 -11.10 -7.49 20.00
N ALA A 167 -10.40 -6.66 19.22
CA ALA A 167 -10.79 -6.38 17.84
C ALA A 167 -10.55 -7.63 16.98
N HIS A 168 -11.58 -8.11 16.31
CA HIS A 168 -11.50 -9.27 15.44
C HIS A 168 -12.39 -9.10 14.20
N PRO A 169 -12.16 -9.87 13.11
CA PRO A 169 -12.91 -9.68 11.85
C PRO A 169 -14.42 -9.83 11.99
N GLY A 170 -14.90 -10.59 12.98
CA GLY A 170 -16.32 -10.78 13.27
C GLY A 170 -17.08 -9.51 13.71
N LEU A 171 -16.37 -8.42 14.04
CA LEU A 171 -16.96 -7.11 14.32
C LEU A 171 -17.19 -6.27 13.04
N VAL A 172 -16.81 -6.79 11.86
CA VAL A 172 -16.92 -6.09 10.59
C VAL A 172 -17.66 -6.97 9.58
N ASN A 173 -18.81 -6.52 9.09
CA ASN A 173 -19.49 -7.18 7.98
C ASN A 173 -18.94 -6.67 6.64
N THR A 174 -18.33 -7.56 5.85
CA THR A 174 -17.74 -7.24 4.54
C THR A 174 -18.56 -7.76 3.36
N ALA A 175 -19.71 -8.40 3.59
CA ALA A 175 -20.47 -9.10 2.55
C ALA A 175 -20.80 -8.22 1.34
N ASP A 176 -21.10 -6.95 1.56
CA ASP A 176 -21.43 -5.98 0.51
C ASP A 176 -20.25 -5.68 -0.43
N ILE A 177 -19.01 -5.95 -0.02
CA ILE A 177 -17.78 -5.64 -0.77
C ILE A 177 -16.94 -6.86 -1.10
N ASP A 178 -17.27 -8.05 -0.60
CA ASP A 178 -16.47 -9.27 -0.80
C ASP A 178 -16.26 -9.64 -2.28
N HIS A 179 -17.21 -9.24 -3.13
CA HIS A 179 -17.16 -9.41 -4.58
C HIS A 179 -16.10 -8.53 -5.27
N LEU A 180 -15.60 -7.49 -4.59
CA LEU A 180 -14.51 -6.63 -5.05
C LEU A 180 -13.13 -7.17 -4.70
N VAL A 181 -13.05 -8.16 -3.79
CA VAL A 181 -11.79 -8.69 -3.25
C VAL A 181 -11.28 -9.84 -4.15
N PRO A 182 -10.14 -9.66 -4.85
CA PRO A 182 -9.59 -10.69 -5.72
C PRO A 182 -9.26 -11.98 -4.96
N ASP A 183 -9.52 -13.13 -5.57
CA ASP A 183 -9.19 -14.45 -5.03
C ASP A 183 -7.90 -15.04 -5.64
N SER A 184 -7.47 -14.52 -6.79
CA SER A 184 -6.33 -15.02 -7.55
C SER A 184 -5.64 -13.91 -8.35
N ALA A 185 -4.36 -14.12 -8.69
CA ALA A 185 -3.62 -13.23 -9.58
C ALA A 185 -4.14 -13.24 -11.03
N SER A 186 -4.90 -14.27 -11.41
CA SER A 186 -5.44 -14.46 -12.75
C SER A 186 -6.79 -13.75 -12.91
N HIS A 187 -7.06 -13.26 -14.10
CA HIS A 187 -8.38 -12.75 -14.44
C HIS A 187 -9.31 -13.93 -14.83
N PRO A 188 -10.57 -14.01 -14.34
CA PRO A 188 -11.46 -15.15 -14.58
C PRO A 188 -11.80 -15.45 -16.04
N TYR A 189 -11.93 -14.42 -16.89
CA TYR A 189 -12.30 -14.58 -18.30
C TYR A 189 -11.43 -13.78 -19.28
N ALA A 190 -10.74 -12.74 -18.81
CA ALA A 190 -9.87 -11.96 -19.67
C ALA A 190 -8.55 -12.70 -19.88
N ARG A 191 -8.08 -12.71 -21.12
CA ARG A 191 -6.79 -13.28 -21.50
C ARG A 191 -5.85 -12.19 -21.99
N SER A 192 -4.56 -12.39 -21.79
CA SER A 192 -3.56 -11.56 -22.44
C SER A 192 -3.67 -11.72 -23.96
N VAL A 193 -3.65 -10.60 -24.68
CA VAL A 193 -3.62 -10.61 -26.15
C VAL A 193 -2.18 -10.35 -26.56
N ALA A 194 -1.58 -11.32 -27.27
CA ALA A 194 -0.27 -11.14 -27.85
C ALA A 194 -0.29 -9.93 -28.80
N ARG A 195 0.50 -8.90 -28.50
CA ARG A 195 0.74 -7.78 -29.41
C ARG A 195 1.65 -8.28 -30.54
N GLY A 196 1.05 -8.94 -31.54
CA GLY A 196 1.81 -9.59 -32.61
C GLY A 196 0.99 -10.23 -33.71
N ARG A 197 -0.29 -9.86 -33.91
CA ARG A 197 -1.01 -10.26 -35.13
C ARG A 197 -0.60 -9.32 -36.28
N GLY A 198 0.44 -9.73 -37.02
CA GLY A 198 0.80 -9.13 -38.31
C GLY A 198 2.21 -8.53 -38.41
N ARG A 199 3.25 -9.34 -38.25
CA ARG A 199 4.53 -9.16 -38.97
C ARG A 199 5.27 -10.50 -38.94
N THR A 200 5.22 -11.22 -40.05
CA THR A 200 6.06 -12.38 -40.29
C THR A 200 7.52 -11.92 -40.36
N SER A 201 8.31 -12.25 -39.35
CA SER A 201 9.77 -12.27 -39.43
C SER A 201 10.26 -13.65 -38.97
N PRO A 202 11.33 -14.22 -39.56
CA PRO A 202 11.70 -15.62 -39.36
C PRO A 202 12.26 -15.89 -37.96
N PRO A 203 12.35 -17.17 -37.53
CA PRO A 203 12.61 -17.51 -36.15
C PRO A 203 14.09 -17.30 -35.80
N SER A 204 14.40 -16.27 -35.03
CA SER A 204 15.66 -16.25 -34.27
C SER A 204 15.46 -16.98 -32.95
N LYS A 205 16.16 -18.10 -32.81
CA LYS A 205 16.41 -18.78 -31.54
C LYS A 205 16.92 -17.76 -30.53
N LEU A 206 16.34 -17.77 -29.32
CA LEU A 206 16.96 -17.55 -28.00
C LEU A 206 15.87 -17.08 -27.02
N TRP A 207 15.18 -18.02 -26.39
CA TRP A 207 14.50 -17.76 -25.12
C TRP A 207 14.99 -18.79 -24.11
N ASN A 208 15.97 -18.38 -23.29
CA ASN A 208 16.24 -19.02 -22.00
C ASN A 208 15.50 -18.21 -20.94
N GLY A 209 14.75 -18.91 -20.09
CA GLY A 209 13.94 -18.32 -19.03
C GLY A 209 14.74 -17.57 -17.98
N GLY A 210 14.04 -16.73 -17.20
CA GLY A 210 14.56 -16.16 -15.96
C GLY A 210 14.07 -14.76 -15.64
N ALA A 211 13.45 -14.64 -14.47
CA ALA A 211 13.20 -13.44 -13.66
C ALA A 211 12.10 -12.45 -14.10
N SER A 212 11.07 -12.35 -13.25
CA SER A 212 10.12 -11.24 -13.22
C SER A 212 10.87 -9.92 -12.97
N LYS A 213 10.86 -9.04 -13.97
CA LYS A 213 11.27 -7.63 -13.81
C LYS A 213 10.14 -6.80 -13.20
N ALA A 214 9.62 -7.21 -12.04
CA ALA A 214 8.71 -6.37 -11.27
C ALA A 214 9.57 -5.27 -10.62
N ARG A 215 9.35 -4.02 -11.08
CA ARG A 215 9.92 -2.82 -10.45
C ARG A 215 9.05 -2.47 -9.24
N LEU A 216 9.69 -1.96 -8.18
CA LEU A 216 9.00 -1.40 -7.02
C LEU A 216 8.38 -0.04 -7.39
#